data_AF-A0A2V2PSZ8-F1
#
_entry.id   AF-A0A2V2PSZ8-F1
#
_cell.length_a   1.000
_cell.length_b   1.000
_cell.length_c   1.000
_cell.angle_alpha   90.00
_cell.angle_beta   90.00
_cell.angle_gamma   90.00
#
_symmetry.space_group_name_H-M   'P 1'
#
loop_
_entity.id
_entity.type
_entity.pdbx_description
1 polymer ?
#
loop_
_entity_poly.entity_id
_entity_poly.type
_entity_poly.pdbx_seq_one_letter_code
_entity_poly.pdbx_strand_id
1 'polypeptide(L)'
;MVLLAAKESENTMAHPDGTEAPLLWTLAGNGKQALAAGARGLHTYLAGRDDWSPQDIALTLARTASEGSRRAALVADGRDGFLRRLDALADGRSTPGLLEGPAGA
;
A
#
# COMPACT_ATOMS: atom_id res chain seq x y z
N MET A 1 -13.74 -18.56 -7.35
CA MET A 1 -12.46 -19.28 -7.24
C MET A 1 -11.38 -18.21 -7.25
N VAL A 2 -10.58 -18.00 -6.21
CA VAL A 2 -9.69 -18.92 -5.47
C VAL A 2 -9.56 -18.36 -4.02
N LEU A 3 -10.03 -19.07 -2.98
CA LEU A 3 -9.21 -19.86 -2.00
C LEU A 3 -7.91 -19.14 -1.59
N LEU A 4 -7.56 -18.87 -0.33
CA LEU A 4 -7.52 -19.80 0.79
C LEU A 4 -7.08 -19.03 2.05
N ALA A 5 -7.59 -19.46 3.20
CA ALA A 5 -7.15 -19.10 4.54
C ALA A 5 -5.63 -19.18 4.72
N ALA A 6 -5.08 -18.23 5.48
CA ALA A 6 -3.79 -18.40 6.13
C ALA A 6 -3.95 -18.00 7.61
N LYS A 7 -3.74 -19.03 8.42
CA LYS A 7 -3.88 -19.11 9.86
C LYS A 7 -2.94 -18.15 10.58
N GLU A 8 -3.41 -17.71 11.74
CA GLU A 8 -2.76 -16.86 12.73
C GLU A 8 -1.32 -17.28 13.05
N SER A 9 -0.41 -16.30 13.11
CA SER A 9 0.83 -16.37 13.89
C SER A 9 1.24 -14.95 14.23
N GLU A 10 0.80 -14.53 15.41
CA GLU A 10 1.34 -13.45 16.21
C GLU A 10 2.88 -13.45 16.19
N ASN A 11 3.48 -12.47 15.53
CA ASN A 11 4.83 -12.05 15.88
C ASN A 11 4.96 -10.56 15.60
N THR A 12 4.58 -9.76 16.60
CA THR A 12 4.86 -8.33 16.65
C THR A 12 6.38 -8.18 16.60
N MET A 13 6.93 -7.89 15.42
CA MET A 13 8.29 -7.37 15.33
C MET A 13 8.28 -5.95 15.89
N ALA A 14 8.40 -5.84 17.21
CA ALA A 14 8.74 -4.60 17.87
C ALA A 14 10.16 -4.21 17.42
N HIS A 15 10.29 -3.06 16.77
CA HIS A 15 11.58 -2.45 16.47
C HIS A 15 12.27 -2.10 17.81
N PRO A 16 13.57 -2.38 17.99
CA PRO A 16 14.26 -2.26 19.27
C PRO A 16 14.24 -0.85 19.90
N ASP A 17 13.85 0.18 19.14
CA ASP A 17 13.91 1.59 19.57
C ASP A 17 12.54 2.23 19.88
N GLY A 18 11.46 1.45 19.96
CA GLY A 18 10.12 1.98 20.32
C GLY A 18 9.52 2.99 19.34
N THR A 19 10.21 3.24 18.22
CA THR A 19 9.71 4.03 17.10
C THR A 19 9.01 3.07 16.14
N GLU A 20 7.72 3.29 15.90
CA GLU A 20 6.97 2.57 14.88
C GLU A 20 7.65 2.84 13.52
N ALA A 21 8.36 1.85 12.98
CA ALA A 21 9.16 2.04 11.78
C ALA A 21 8.27 2.31 10.55
N PRO A 22 8.70 3.19 9.61
CA PRO A 22 7.95 3.46 8.39
C PRO A 22 7.68 2.18 7.61
N LEU A 23 6.43 2.01 7.20
CA LEU A 23 5.99 0.84 6.43
C LEU A 23 6.03 1.15 4.93
N LEU A 24 6.22 0.11 4.13
CA LEU A 24 6.20 0.17 2.67
C LEU A 24 4.95 -0.54 2.12
N TRP A 25 4.15 0.18 1.34
CA TRP A 25 3.06 -0.39 0.53
C TRP A 25 3.41 -0.34 -0.94
N THR A 26 3.12 -1.42 -1.67
CA THR A 26 3.33 -1.51 -3.12
C THR A 26 2.00 -1.63 -3.85
N LEU A 27 1.83 -0.86 -4.92
CA LEU A 27 0.71 -0.99 -5.85
C LEU A 27 1.23 -1.20 -7.26
N ALA A 28 0.49 -1.95 -8.07
CA ALA A 28 0.78 -2.15 -9.47
C ALA A 28 -0.47 -1.89 -10.31
N GLY A 29 -0.27 -1.39 -11.52
CA GLY A 29 -1.34 -1.14 -12.48
C GLY A 29 -0.81 -1.27 -13.90
N ASN A 30 -1.71 -1.60 -14.83
CA ASN A 30 -1.35 -1.67 -16.25
C ASN A 30 -1.35 -0.27 -16.88
N GLY A 31 -0.41 0.57 -16.44
CA GLY A 31 -0.32 1.98 -16.83
C GLY A 31 -0.81 2.96 -15.75
N LYS A 32 -0.58 4.26 -16.00
CA LYS A 32 -0.83 5.33 -15.01
C LYS A 32 -2.29 5.43 -14.58
N GLN A 33 -3.23 5.33 -15.53
CA GLN A 33 -4.66 5.46 -15.23
C GLN A 33 -5.17 4.29 -14.36
N ALA A 34 -4.77 3.06 -14.68
CA ALA A 34 -5.12 1.88 -13.88
C ALA A 34 -4.54 1.96 -12.46
N LEU A 35 -3.29 2.45 -12.33
CA LEU A 35 -2.64 2.67 -11.04
C LEU A 35 -3.37 3.75 -10.21
N ALA A 36 -3.73 4.88 -10.83
CA ALA A 36 -4.48 5.95 -10.17
C ALA A 36 -5.89 5.50 -9.75
N ALA A 37 -6.57 4.71 -10.59
CA ALA A 37 -7.87 4.13 -10.26
C ALA A 37 -7.78 3.15 -9.07
N GLY A 38 -6.75 2.29 -9.05
CA GLY A 38 -6.48 1.40 -7.93
C GLY A 38 -6.19 2.16 -6.63
N ALA A 39 -5.39 3.23 -6.71
CA ALA A 39 -5.10 4.10 -5.57
C ALA A 39 -6.37 4.78 -5.02
N ARG A 40 -7.23 5.30 -5.91
CA ARG A 40 -8.52 5.92 -5.51
C ARG A 40 -9.47 4.92 -4.86
N GLY A 41 -9.56 3.70 -5.42
CA GLY A 41 -10.38 2.63 -4.86
C GLY A 41 -9.91 2.23 -3.46
N LEU A 42 -8.60 2.03 -3.29
CA LEU A 42 -8.02 1.68 -1.99
C LEU A 42 -8.17 2.82 -0.98
N HIS A 43 -7.95 4.07 -1.38
CA HIS A 43 -8.17 5.24 -0.53
C HIS A 43 -9.62 5.30 -0.03
N THR A 44 -10.58 5.16 -0.94
CA THR A 44 -12.01 5.21 -0.61
C THR A 44 -12.40 4.09 0.36
N TYR A 45 -11.88 2.89 0.14
CA TYR A 45 -12.13 1.73 1.01
C TYR A 45 -11.57 1.93 2.43
N LEU A 46 -10.35 2.48 2.55
CA LEU A 46 -9.69 2.66 3.84
C LEU A 46 -10.17 3.92 4.58
N ALA A 47 -10.49 5.00 3.87
CA ALA A 47 -10.94 6.25 4.49
C ALA A 47 -12.32 6.14 5.15
N GLY A 48 -13.14 5.17 4.74
CA GLY A 48 -14.44 4.88 5.38
C GLY A 48 -14.34 3.96 6.60
N ARG A 49 -13.13 3.60 7.05
CA ARG A 49 -12.89 2.55 8.03
C ARG A 49 -11.76 2.91 8.98
N ASP A 50 -11.93 2.57 10.26
CA ASP A 50 -10.89 2.73 11.29
C ASP A 50 -10.37 1.37 11.83
N ASP A 51 -10.90 0.27 11.31
CA ASP A 51 -10.69 -1.11 11.76
C ASP A 51 -9.61 -1.85 10.95
N TRP A 52 -8.57 -1.15 10.47
CA TRP A 52 -7.49 -1.76 9.69
C TRP A 52 -6.10 -1.41 10.23
N SER A 53 -5.19 -2.38 10.23
CA SER A 53 -3.78 -2.13 10.56
C SER A 53 -2.98 -1.80 9.31
N PRO A 54 -2.14 -0.74 9.31
CA PRO A 54 -1.25 -0.48 8.18
C PRO A 54 -0.31 -1.64 7.83
N GLN A 55 0.02 -2.48 8.81
CA GLN A 55 0.90 -3.64 8.67
C GLN A 55 0.20 -4.77 7.90
N ASP A 56 -1.08 -5.03 8.21
CA ASP A 56 -1.89 -6.06 7.53
C ASP A 56 -2.14 -5.69 6.06
N ILE A 57 -2.35 -4.40 5.80
CA ILE A 57 -2.48 -3.89 4.43
C ILE A 57 -1.16 -4.03 3.68
N ALA A 58 -0.03 -3.68 4.31
CA ALA A 58 1.30 -3.87 3.71
C ALA A 58 1.54 -5.33 3.32
N LEU A 59 1.24 -6.26 4.24
CA LEU A 59 1.39 -7.70 4.02
C LEU A 59 0.49 -8.21 2.89
N THR A 60 -0.76 -7.74 2.87
CA THR A 60 -1.73 -8.10 1.83
C THR A 60 -1.24 -7.63 0.46
N LEU A 61 -0.85 -6.36 0.34
CA LEU A 61 -0.36 -5.77 -0.91
C LEU A 61 0.92 -6.44 -1.42
N ALA A 62 1.85 -6.77 -0.51
CA ALA A 62 3.08 -7.48 -0.85
C ALA A 62 2.81 -8.87 -1.45
N ARG A 63 1.76 -9.56 -0.97
CA ARG A 63 1.35 -10.87 -1.47
C ARG A 63 0.57 -10.79 -2.78
N THR A 64 -0.19 -9.72 -2.99
CA THR A 64 -0.96 -9.48 -4.21
C THR A 64 -0.17 -8.70 -5.25
N ALA A 65 1.17 -8.81 -5.25
CA ALA A 65 2.04 -8.11 -6.18
C ALA A 65 1.62 -8.41 -7.63
N SER A 66 0.80 -7.52 -8.19
CA SER A 66 0.16 -7.75 -9.49
C SER A 66 1.21 -7.58 -10.60
N GLU A 67 1.16 -8.45 -11.60
CA GLU A 67 1.87 -8.26 -12.87
C GLU A 67 1.28 -7.05 -13.58
N GLY A 68 1.89 -5.88 -13.38
CA GLY A 68 1.46 -4.63 -14.00
C GLY A 68 2.67 -3.84 -14.47
N SER A 69 2.55 -3.22 -15.65
CA SER A 69 3.61 -2.44 -16.32
C SER A 69 4.05 -1.17 -15.56
N ARG A 70 3.26 -0.71 -14.58
CA ARG A 70 3.57 0.43 -13.72
C ARG A 70 3.44 0.03 -12.26
N ARG A 71 4.36 0.49 -11.41
CA ARG A 71 4.36 0.22 -9.97
C ARG A 71 4.51 1.51 -9.18
N ALA A 72 3.90 1.57 -8.01
CA ALA A 72 4.10 2.61 -7.01
C ALA A 72 4.53 1.99 -5.67
N ALA A 73 5.39 2.69 -4.97
CA ALA A 73 5.82 2.41 -3.61
C ALA A 73 5.47 3.61 -2.72
N LEU A 74 4.72 3.36 -1.65
CA LEU A 74 4.29 4.35 -0.67
C LEU A 74 4.98 4.03 0.66
N VAL A 75 5.70 5.00 1.22
CA VAL A 75 6.40 4.90 2.50
C VAL A 75 5.77 5.89 3.47
N ALA A 76 5.22 5.40 4.58
CA ALA A 76 4.51 6.24 5.53
C ALA A 76 4.58 5.69 6.96
N ASP A 77 4.50 6.62 7.92
CA ASP A 77 4.24 6.33 9.32
C ASP A 77 2.73 6.45 9.56
N GLY A 78 2.09 5.34 9.92
CA GLY A 78 0.68 5.29 10.30
C GLY A 78 -0.34 5.54 9.17
N ARG A 79 -1.62 5.52 9.57
CA ARG A 79 -2.77 5.49 8.67
C ARG A 79 -2.90 6.74 7.80
N ASP A 80 -2.86 7.92 8.40
CA ASP A 80 -3.04 9.18 7.69
C ASP A 80 -1.95 9.42 6.65
N GLY A 81 -0.73 8.96 6.94
CA GLY A 81 0.38 9.03 6.01
C GLY A 81 0.11 8.23 4.74
N PHE A 82 -0.47 7.04 4.85
CA PHE A 82 -0.85 6.23 3.69
C PHE A 82 -2.03 6.83 2.93
N LEU A 83 -3.06 7.29 3.62
CA LEU A 83 -4.23 7.92 2.98
C LEU A 83 -3.80 9.14 2.13
N ARG A 84 -2.98 10.04 2.68
CA ARG A 84 -2.47 11.20 1.91
C ARG A 84 -1.70 10.81 0.65
N ARG A 85 -0.91 9.74 0.71
CA ARG A 85 -0.11 9.28 -0.45
C ARG A 85 -0.95 8.55 -1.48
N LEU A 86 -1.98 7.80 -1.07
CA LEU A 86 -2.94 7.20 -1.98
C LEU A 86 -3.76 8.26 -2.71
N ASP A 87 -4.17 9.32 -2.01
CA ASP A 87 -4.87 10.48 -2.61
C ASP A 87 -3.96 11.19 -3.63
N ALA A 88 -2.71 11.48 -3.25
CA ALA A 88 -1.74 12.06 -4.18
C ALA A 88 -1.52 11.19 -5.43
N LEU A 89 -1.38 9.86 -5.26
CA LEU A 89 -1.23 8.92 -6.36
C LEU A 89 -2.49 8.86 -7.25
N ALA A 90 -3.69 8.94 -6.67
CA ALA A 90 -4.95 8.98 -7.40
C ALA A 90 -5.11 10.22 -8.28
N ASP A 91 -4.50 11.34 -7.87
CA ASP A 91 -4.49 12.60 -8.62
C ASP A 91 -3.28 12.73 -9.55
N GLY A 92 -2.36 11.76 -9.55
CA GLY A 92 -1.11 11.84 -10.29
C GLY A 92 -0.15 12.92 -9.78
N ARG A 93 -0.28 13.30 -8.50
CA ARG A 93 0.58 14.25 -7.79
C ARG A 93 1.76 13.52 -7.16
N SER A 94 2.95 14.13 -7.19
CA SER A 94 4.12 13.65 -6.44
C SER A 94 4.11 14.17 -5.01
N THR A 95 4.57 13.36 -4.05
CA THR A 95 4.69 13.71 -2.64
C THR A 95 5.85 12.93 -1.99
N PRO A 96 6.51 13.44 -0.93
CA PRO A 96 7.54 12.68 -0.23
C PRO A 96 7.07 11.29 0.22
N GLY A 97 7.89 10.28 -0.03
CA GLY A 97 7.56 8.88 0.26
C GLY A 97 6.57 8.24 -0.73
N LEU A 98 6.25 8.90 -1.86
CA LEU A 98 5.58 8.26 -3.01
C LEU A 98 6.58 8.14 -4.16
N LEU A 99 6.82 6.90 -4.59
CA LEU A 99 7.73 6.56 -5.67
C LEU A 99 6.92 5.84 -6.76
N GLU A 100 7.14 6.19 -8.02
CA GLU A 100 6.58 5.47 -9.16
C GLU A 100 7.71 4.94 -10.04
N GLY A 101 7.55 3.73 -10.55
CA GLY A 101 8.47 3.11 -11.50
C GLY A 101 7.73 2.38 -12.63
N PRO A 102 8.39 2.19 -13.78
CA PRO A 102 7.97 1.15 -14.71
C PRO A 102 8.14 -0.23 -14.04
N ALA A 103 7.41 -1.22 -14.51
CA ALA A 103 7.67 -2.60 -14.14
C ALA A 103 9.11 -2.94 -14.53
N GLY A 104 9.90 -3.42 -13.55
CA GLY A 104 11.21 -3.99 -13.81
C GLY A 104 11.12 -5.03 -14.93
N ALA A 105 11.99 -4.86 -15.91
CA ALA A 105 12.24 -5.81 -16.99
C ALA A 105 12.76 -7.15 -16.45
#